data_AF-A0A2R3N0X6-F1
#
_entry.id   AF-A0A2R3N0X6-F1
#
_cell.length_a   1.000
_cell.length_b   1.000
_cell.length_c   1.000
_cell.angle_alpha   90.00
_cell.angle_beta   90.00
_cell.angle_gamma   90.00
#
_symmetry.space_group_name_H-M   'P 1'
#
loop_
_entity.id
_entity.type
_entity.pdbx_description
1 polymer ?
#
loop_
_entity_poly.entity_id
_entity_poly.type
_entity_poly.pdbx_seq_one_letter_code
_entity_poly.pdbx_strand_id
1 'polypeptide(L)' 'MDLMELMKERFSARAFEDKPVSQEMQEQILAAGLAAPTARNSQPFRFYVAGADCSEELMKQCTRANFHAPPQYSDYG' A
#
# COMPACT_ATOMS: atom_id res chain seq x y z
N MET A 1 -15.98 15.72 -2.06
CA MET A 1 -15.40 16.02 -0.75
C MET A 1 -14.18 16.91 -0.94
N ASP A 2 -13.88 17.76 0.04
CA ASP A 2 -12.60 18.46 0.09
C ASP A 2 -11.52 17.61 0.77
N LEU A 3 -10.27 18.10 0.83
CA LEU A 3 -9.16 17.38 1.42
C LEU A 3 -9.37 17.09 2.92
N MET A 4 -9.94 18.04 3.67
CA MET A 4 -10.11 17.89 5.11
C MET A 4 -11.21 16.89 5.46
N GLU A 5 -12.27 16.86 4.65
CA GLU A 5 -13.33 15.87 4.71
C GLU A 5 -12.78 14.47 4.38
N LEU A 6 -12.05 14.32 3.27
CA LEU A 6 -11.39 13.07 2.87
C LEU A 6 -10.51 12.48 3.98
N MET A 7 -9.67 13.32 4.59
CA MET A 7 -8.77 12.88 5.64
C MET A 7 -9.49 12.39 6.90
N LYS A 8 -10.67 12.95 7.21
CA LYS A 8 -11.51 12.55 8.34
C LYS A 8 -12.28 11.26 8.06
N GLU A 9 -12.74 11.08 6.83
CA GLU A 9 -13.54 9.91 6.42
C GLU A 9 -12.70 8.65 6.18
N ARG A 10 -11.38 8.78 6.04
CA ARG A 10 -10.44 7.66 5.89
C ARG A 10 -10.70 6.58 6.95
N PHE A 11 -10.87 5.35 6.48
CA PHE A 11 -10.93 4.16 7.33
C PHE A 11 -9.92 3.10 6.86
N SER A 12 -9.73 2.05 7.68
CA SER A 12 -8.93 0.88 7.28
C SER A 12 -9.84 -0.15 6.63
N ALA A 13 -9.81 -0.22 5.30
CA ALA A 13 -10.49 -1.26 4.54
C ALA A 13 -9.86 -2.64 4.83
N ARG A 14 -10.70 -3.67 4.93
CA ARG A 14 -10.30 -5.06 5.24
C ARG A 14 -10.87 -6.08 4.25
N ALA A 15 -11.67 -5.63 3.29
CA ALA A 15 -12.22 -6.42 2.20
C ALA A 15 -12.12 -5.57 0.93
N PHE A 16 -11.74 -6.18 -0.18
CA PHE A 16 -11.51 -5.53 -1.46
C PHE A 16 -12.21 -6.31 -2.57
N GLU A 17 -12.66 -5.61 -3.60
CA GLU A 17 -13.16 -6.23 -4.82
C GLU A 17 -12.00 -6.85 -5.62
N ASP A 18 -12.28 -7.88 -6.42
CA ASP A 18 -11.33 -8.48 -7.37
C ASP A 18 -11.15 -7.61 -8.64
N LYS A 19 -10.95 -6.30 -8.42
CA LYS A 19 -10.79 -5.30 -9.46
C LYS A 19 -9.38 -4.72 -9.38
N PRO A 20 -8.57 -4.83 -10.46
CA PRO A 20 -7.23 -4.27 -10.45
C PRO A 20 -7.26 -2.74 -10.38
N VAL A 21 -6.31 -2.17 -9.65
CA VAL A 21 -6.03 -0.73 -9.65
C VAL A 21 -5.26 -0.38 -10.93
N SER A 22 -5.68 0.65 -11.65
CA SER A 22 -4.99 1.07 -12.87
C SER A 22 -3.56 1.54 -12.60
N GLN A 23 -2.67 1.38 -13.59
CA GLN A 23 -1.28 1.84 -13.47
C GLN A 23 -1.21 3.35 -13.19
N GLU A 24 -2.03 4.16 -13.86
CA GLU A 24 -2.08 5.61 -13.64
C GLU A 24 -2.41 5.96 -12.17
N MET A 25 -3.39 5.27 -11.57
CA MET A 25 -3.73 5.49 -10.17
C MET A 25 -2.58 5.09 -9.24
N GLN A 26 -1.88 3.99 -9.54
CA GLN A 26 -0.71 3.56 -8.77
C GLN A 26 0.40 4.62 -8.83
N GLU A 27 0.70 5.14 -10.01
CA GLU A 27 1.71 6.19 -10.22
C GLU A 27 1.34 7.48 -9.49
N GLN A 28 0.07 7.90 -9.53
CA GLN A 28 -0.41 9.08 -8.80
C GLN A 28 -0.23 8.94 -7.28
N ILE A 29 -0.55 7.77 -6.72
CA ILE A 29 -0.37 7.48 -5.29
C ILE A 29 1.11 7.55 -4.90
N LEU A 30 1.97 6.91 -5.69
CA LEU A 30 3.42 6.90 -5.46
C LEU A 30 4.00 8.31 -5.56
N ALA A 31 3.61 9.08 -6.58
CA ALA A 31 4.05 10.46 -6.75
C ALA A 31 3.65 11.35 -5.56
N ALA A 32 2.43 11.21 -5.05
CA ALA A 32 1.98 11.94 -3.86
C ALA A 32 2.80 11.57 -2.61
N GLY A 33 3.14 10.29 -2.42
CA GLY A 33 4.00 9.84 -1.33
C GLY A 33 5.43 10.35 -1.44
N LEU A 34 6.01 10.33 -2.65
CA LEU A 34 7.37 10.81 -2.92
C LEU A 34 7.52 12.34 -2.79
N ALA A 35 6.42 13.09 -2.99
CA ALA A 35 6.41 14.53 -2.80
C ALA A 35 6.47 14.95 -1.33
N ALA A 36 6.24 14.02 -0.38
CA ALA A 36 6.26 14.35 1.04
C ALA A 36 7.68 14.74 1.53
N PRO A 37 7.81 15.77 2.38
CA PRO A 37 9.11 16.18 2.90
C PRO A 37 9.69 15.10 3.81
N THR A 38 11.01 14.89 3.71
CA THR A 38 11.73 13.96 4.58
C THR A 38 12.83 14.68 5.34
N ALA A 39 13.15 14.19 6.55
CA ALA A 39 14.21 14.78 7.35
C ALA A 39 15.52 14.80 6.56
N ARG A 40 16.12 16.00 6.46
CA ARG A 40 17.39 16.24 5.72
C ARG A 40 17.32 15.88 4.22
N ASN A 41 16.11 15.78 3.65
CA ASN A 41 15.86 15.28 2.29
C ASN A 41 16.49 13.89 2.04
N SER A 42 16.61 13.07 3.09
CA SER A 42 17.27 11.76 3.01
C SER A 42 16.49 10.71 2.21
N GLN A 43 15.17 10.91 2.06
CA GLN A 43 14.27 10.02 1.33
C GLN A 43 14.50 8.53 1.68
N PRO A 44 14.44 8.15 2.98
CA PRO A 44 14.90 6.85 3.45
C PRO A 44 13.89 5.71 3.19
N PHE A 45 12.92 5.92 2.31
CA PHE A 45 11.83 5.00 2.07
C PHE A 45 11.99 4.30 0.71
N ARG A 46 11.61 3.02 0.64
CA ARG A 46 11.48 2.28 -0.61
C ARG A 46 10.05 1.77 -0.69
N PHE A 47 9.38 2.09 -1.80
CA PHE A 47 8.03 1.61 -2.08
C PHE A 47 8.12 0.45 -3.07
N TYR A 48 7.45 -0.64 -2.76
CA TYR A 48 7.33 -1.81 -3.62
C TYR A 48 5.85 -2.00 -3.95
N VAL A 49 5.54 -2.21 -5.23
CA VAL A 49 4.19 -2.52 -5.70
C VAL A 49 4.15 -4.02 -6.00
N ALA A 50 3.33 -4.75 -5.26
CA ALA A 50 3.10 -6.18 -5.45
C ALA A 50 1.72 -6.37 -6.11
N GLY A 51 1.72 -6.93 -7.33
CA GLY A 51 0.49 -7.35 -8.01
C GLY A 51 -0.01 -8.72 -7.53
N ALA A 52 -1.12 -9.18 -8.11
CA ALA A 52 -1.73 -10.49 -7.78
C ALA A 52 -0.75 -11.66 -7.97
N ASP A 53 0.21 -11.52 -8.88
CA ASP A 53 1.17 -12.56 -9.24
C ASP A 53 2.40 -12.60 -8.30
N CYS A 54 2.49 -11.66 -7.35
CA CYS A 54 3.63 -11.55 -6.44
C CYS A 54 3.56 -12.65 -5.36
N SER A 55 4.62 -13.45 -5.23
CA SER A 55 4.62 -14.54 -4.27
C SER A 55 4.69 -14.05 -2.82
N GLU A 56 4.08 -14.81 -1.92
CA GLU A 56 4.13 -14.53 -0.49
C GLU A 56 5.57 -14.56 0.05
N GLU A 57 6.40 -15.47 -0.48
CA GLU A 57 7.82 -15.56 -0.14
C GLU A 57 8.58 -14.29 -0.50
N LEU A 58 8.29 -13.69 -1.66
CA LEU A 58 8.93 -12.45 -2.09
C LEU A 58 8.49 -11.28 -1.20
N MET A 59 7.19 -11.17 -0.90
CA MET A 59 6.68 -10.14 0.00
C MET A 59 7.31 -10.22 1.41
N LYS A 60 7.49 -11.44 1.93
CA LYS A 60 8.17 -11.68 3.22
C LYS A 60 9.63 -11.23 3.23
N GLN A 61 10.29 -11.16 2.08
CA GLN A 61 11.68 -10.67 1.97
C GLN A 61 11.77 -9.14 1.96
N CYS A 62 10.69 -8.43 1.59
CA CYS A 62 10.69 -6.97 1.49
C CYS A 62 10.76 -6.27 2.85
N THR A 63 10.34 -6.93 3.95
CA THR A 63 10.38 -6.34 5.29
C THR A 63 10.52 -7.39 6.38
N ARG A 64 11.27 -7.06 7.43
CA ARG A 64 11.36 -7.89 8.65
C ARG A 64 10.08 -7.84 9.49
N ALA A 65 9.24 -6.84 9.26
CA ALA A 65 7.98 -6.63 9.97
C ALA A 65 6.83 -7.42 9.30
N ASN A 66 7.03 -8.72 9.08
CA ASN A 66 6.02 -9.59 8.45
C ASN A 66 4.96 -10.11 9.45
N PHE A 67 5.24 -9.98 10.76
CA PHE A 67 4.37 -10.33 11.90
C PHE A 67 3.71 -11.72 11.83
N HIS A 68 4.22 -12.63 10.99
CA HIS A 68 3.58 -13.90 10.66
C HIS A 68 2.07 -13.77 10.37
N ALA A 69 1.65 -12.64 9.78
CA ALA A 69 0.25 -12.41 9.49
C ALA A 69 -0.28 -13.51 8.55
N PRO A 70 -1.49 -14.04 8.78
CA PRO A 70 -2.07 -15.03 7.88
C PRO A 70 -2.23 -14.40 6.49
N PRO A 71 -2.08 -15.20 5.42
CA PRO A 71 -2.34 -14.71 4.07
C PRO A 71 -3.77 -14.15 4.02
N GLN A 72 -3.89 -12.90 3.58
CA GLN A 72 -5.08 -12.04 3.70
C GLN A 72 -6.35 -12.60 3.03
N TYR A 73 -6.24 -13.72 2.30
CA TYR A 73 -7.31 -14.36 1.53
C TYR A 73 -7.81 -15.70 2.12
N SER A 74 -7.38 -16.10 3.33
CA SER A 74 -7.82 -17.38 3.93
C SER A 74 -9.03 -17.29 4.85
N ASP A 75 -9.40 -16.10 5.33
CA ASP A 75 -10.40 -15.92 6.40
C ASP A 75 -11.69 -15.19 5.98
N TYR A 76 -11.81 -14.78 4.72
CA TYR A 76 -13.04 -14.17 4.18
C TYR A 76 -13.61 -15.07 3.09
N GLY A 77 -14.46 -16.01 3.50
CA GLY A 77 -15.30 -16.82 2.61
C GLY A 77 -16.51 -16.06 2.07
#